data_AF-A0A8J3IBK3-F1
#
_entry.id   AF-A0A8J3IBK3-F1
#
_cell.length_a   1.000
_cell.length_b   1.000
_cell.length_c   1.000
_cell.angle_alpha   90.00
_cell.angle_beta   90.00
_cell.angle_gamma   90.00
#
_symmetry.space_group_name_H-M   'P 1'
#
loop_
_entity.id
_entity.type
_entity.pdbx_description
1 polymer ?
#
loop_
_entity_poly.entity_id
_entity_poly.type
_entity_poly.pdbx_seq_one_letter_code
_entity_poly.pdbx_strand_id
1 'polypeptide(L)'
;MVERSIHLVGSIPCENAEDGMRLALSKNGHYLRTLSDGEAGGEWIIPIIRSLRENPSISVQAEGDWSSYKNVLVLRVRRGAKLKADSLDFGRVALFEESYPLFQKLREEYQQPDLAYQVSIAGDLDVALLSMGMQGALRHRSVFAEETIREIRAIQTKAHGDVVFQLELPIELVLVTKMPGFLQSAVSRFLARKVLRLVKEAPAGTRFGVHLCLGDLHNQALGRMRTTAPW
;
A
#
# COMPACT_ATOMS: atom_id res chain seq x y z
N MET A 1 17.02 -25.33 12.89
CA MET A 1 17.53 -23.98 13.22
C MET A 1 16.68 -22.98 12.45
N VAL A 2 16.17 -21.92 13.08
CA VAL A 2 15.48 -20.85 12.36
C VAL A 2 16.55 -20.00 11.70
N GLU A 3 16.59 -20.02 10.38
CA GLU A 3 17.48 -19.16 9.61
C GLU A 3 17.03 -17.70 9.73
N ARG A 4 17.95 -16.80 10.08
CA ARG A 4 17.65 -15.38 10.24
C ARG A 4 17.26 -14.80 8.88
N SER A 5 16.25 -13.93 8.87
CA SER A 5 15.80 -13.25 7.66
C SER A 5 15.46 -11.80 7.94
N ILE A 6 15.61 -10.97 6.92
CA ILE A 6 15.30 -9.55 6.89
C ILE A 6 14.17 -9.35 5.88
N HIS A 7 13.18 -8.55 6.30
CA HIS A 7 12.06 -8.09 5.48
C HIS A 7 12.00 -6.58 5.65
N LEU A 8 12.20 -5.84 4.57
CA LEU A 8 12.17 -4.37 4.59
C LEU A 8 10.75 -3.88 4.34
N VAL A 9 10.35 -2.83 5.05
CA VAL A 9 9.02 -2.20 4.93
C VAL A 9 9.17 -0.71 4.68
N GLY A 10 8.28 -0.16 3.87
CA GLY A 10 8.28 1.26 3.51
C GLY A 10 9.32 1.63 2.46
N SER A 11 9.51 2.94 2.31
CA SER A 11 10.38 3.53 1.30
C SER A 11 11.85 3.61 1.74
N ILE A 12 12.73 3.64 0.75
CA ILE A 12 14.17 3.83 0.91
C ILE A 12 14.51 5.23 0.39
N PRO A 13 15.31 6.04 1.11
CA PRO A 13 15.73 7.36 0.63
C PRO A 13 16.80 7.21 -0.46
N CYS A 14 16.37 6.88 -1.67
CA CYS A 14 17.21 6.69 -2.86
C CYS A 14 16.68 7.51 -4.04
N GLU A 15 17.55 7.76 -5.02
CA GLU A 15 17.21 8.59 -6.20
C GLU A 15 16.24 7.87 -7.14
N ASN A 16 16.38 6.55 -7.28
CA ASN A 16 15.56 5.72 -8.14
C ASN A 16 15.46 4.28 -7.60
N ALA A 17 14.67 3.46 -8.27
CA ALA A 17 14.42 2.06 -7.90
C ALA A 17 15.68 1.18 -7.91
N GLU A 18 16.59 1.36 -8.89
CA GLU A 18 17.82 0.57 -8.97
C GLU A 18 18.74 0.87 -7.78
N ASP A 19 18.90 2.13 -7.41
CA ASP A 19 19.72 2.53 -6.26
C ASP A 19 19.15 2.00 -4.94
N GLY A 20 17.82 2.07 -4.77
CA GLY A 20 17.15 1.51 -3.59
C GLY A 20 17.35 0.01 -3.46
N MET A 21 17.16 -0.72 -4.55
CA MET A 21 17.36 -2.17 -4.59
C MET A 21 18.82 -2.57 -4.36
N ARG A 22 19.78 -1.90 -5.00
CA ARG A 22 21.22 -2.13 -4.79
C ARG A 22 21.62 -1.84 -3.35
N LEU A 23 21.10 -0.78 -2.74
CA LEU A 23 21.35 -0.46 -1.35
C LEU A 23 20.83 -1.57 -0.42
N ALA A 24 19.58 -2.02 -0.62
CA ALA A 24 19.00 -3.11 0.17
C ALA A 24 19.82 -4.40 0.04
N LEU A 25 20.17 -4.81 -1.19
CA LEU A 25 20.95 -6.02 -1.47
C LEU A 25 22.36 -5.93 -0.89
N SER A 26 23.08 -4.83 -1.08
CA SER A 26 24.45 -4.67 -0.57
C SER A 26 24.55 -4.70 0.95
N LYS A 27 23.51 -4.25 1.67
CA LYS A 27 23.49 -4.21 3.14
C LYS A 27 23.02 -5.50 3.79
N ASN A 28 22.09 -6.21 3.14
CA ASN A 28 21.38 -7.33 3.75
C ASN A 28 21.66 -8.68 3.06
N GLY A 29 22.05 -8.66 1.78
CA GLY A 29 22.43 -9.84 1.01
C GLY A 29 21.44 -11.00 1.13
N HIS A 30 21.99 -12.18 1.43
CA HIS A 30 21.24 -13.44 1.57
C HIS A 30 20.21 -13.48 2.71
N TYR A 31 20.19 -12.48 3.60
CA TYR A 31 19.16 -12.41 4.63
C TYR A 31 17.83 -11.90 4.07
N LEU A 32 17.81 -11.21 2.93
CA LEU A 32 16.57 -10.72 2.33
C LEU A 32 15.72 -11.87 1.79
N ARG A 33 14.45 -11.90 2.19
CA ARG A 33 13.44 -12.80 1.58
C ARG A 33 12.67 -12.14 0.45
N THR A 34 12.55 -10.83 0.52
CA THR A 34 11.85 -10.02 -0.45
C THR A 34 12.64 -8.75 -0.75
N LEU A 35 12.42 -8.20 -1.94
CA LEU A 35 13.02 -6.93 -2.37
C LEU A 35 11.96 -6.06 -3.03
N SER A 36 11.71 -4.88 -2.48
CA SER A 36 10.93 -3.82 -3.11
C SER A 36 11.83 -2.93 -3.94
N ASP A 37 11.25 -2.19 -4.89
CA ASP A 37 11.91 -1.06 -5.58
C ASP A 37 12.24 0.13 -4.65
N GLY A 38 11.81 0.06 -3.39
CA GLY A 38 12.10 1.07 -2.38
C GLY A 38 11.21 2.30 -2.48
N GLU A 39 10.19 2.30 -3.36
CA GLU A 39 9.27 3.43 -3.56
C GLU A 39 10.03 4.75 -3.67
N ALA A 40 11.04 4.81 -4.56
CA ALA A 40 11.93 5.96 -4.69
C ALA A 40 11.13 7.27 -4.82
N GLY A 41 11.46 8.25 -3.99
CA GLY A 41 10.68 9.49 -3.82
C GLY A 41 9.74 9.50 -2.60
N GLY A 42 9.46 8.35 -1.99
CA GLY A 42 8.90 8.23 -0.64
C GLY A 42 7.45 8.69 -0.47
N GLU A 43 6.73 8.97 -1.55
CA GLU A 43 5.33 9.40 -1.49
C GLU A 43 4.39 8.19 -1.60
N TRP A 44 4.04 7.56 -0.47
CA TRP A 44 3.20 6.36 -0.38
C TRP A 44 1.88 6.44 -1.19
N ILE A 45 0.88 7.17 -0.69
CA ILE A 45 -0.48 7.20 -1.27
C ILE A 45 -0.78 8.51 -2.02
N ILE A 46 0.10 9.50 -1.88
CA ILE A 46 -0.10 10.85 -2.42
C ILE A 46 -0.17 10.84 -3.96
N PRO A 47 0.72 10.14 -4.70
CA PRO A 47 0.66 10.12 -6.16
C PRO A 47 -0.62 9.48 -6.65
N ILE A 48 -1.08 8.42 -5.98
CA ILE A 48 -2.37 7.76 -6.23
C ILE A 48 -3.51 8.77 -6.09
N ILE A 49 -3.56 9.51 -4.98
CA ILE A 49 -4.66 10.47 -4.76
C ILE A 49 -4.59 11.64 -5.75
N ARG A 50 -3.40 12.07 -6.15
CA ARG A 50 -3.22 13.11 -7.17
C ARG A 50 -3.71 12.63 -8.54
N SER A 51 -3.40 11.40 -8.96
CA SER A 51 -3.83 10.86 -10.26
C SER A 51 -5.35 10.72 -10.37
N LEU A 52 -6.04 10.42 -9.26
CA LEU A 52 -7.51 10.35 -9.23
C LEU A 52 -8.22 11.63 -9.69
N ARG A 53 -7.55 12.79 -9.68
CA ARG A 53 -8.08 14.06 -10.20
C ARG A 53 -8.38 14.02 -11.69
N GLU A 54 -7.67 13.16 -12.43
CA GLU A 54 -7.76 13.03 -13.89
C GLU A 54 -9.01 12.25 -14.30
N ASN A 55 -9.63 11.51 -13.37
CA ASN A 55 -10.84 10.74 -13.64
C ASN A 55 -12.04 11.68 -13.89
N PRO A 56 -12.75 11.55 -15.04
CA PRO A 56 -13.91 12.39 -15.37
C PRO A 56 -15.06 12.36 -14.36
N SER A 57 -15.21 11.28 -13.59
CA SER A 57 -16.25 11.13 -12.56
C SER A 57 -15.87 11.77 -11.23
N ILE A 58 -14.63 12.22 -11.07
CA ILE A 58 -14.10 12.83 -9.85
C ILE A 58 -13.95 14.34 -10.03
N SER A 59 -14.20 15.08 -8.96
CA SER A 59 -13.91 16.52 -8.86
C SER A 59 -13.24 16.82 -7.53
N VAL A 60 -12.43 17.87 -7.49
CA VAL A 60 -11.83 18.37 -6.25
C VAL A 60 -12.92 18.98 -5.35
N GLN A 61 -12.98 18.54 -4.10
CA GLN A 61 -13.80 19.13 -3.05
C GLN A 61 -13.02 20.17 -2.24
N ALA A 62 -11.76 19.89 -1.93
CA ALA A 62 -10.84 20.80 -1.28
C ALA A 62 -9.41 20.54 -1.79
N GLU A 63 -8.67 21.61 -2.06
CA GLU A 63 -7.24 21.51 -2.38
C GLU A 63 -6.43 21.32 -1.10
N GLY A 64 -5.23 20.73 -1.24
CA GLY A 64 -4.27 20.58 -0.15
C GLY A 64 -2.89 20.24 -0.69
N ASP A 65 -1.86 20.74 -0.03
CA ASP A 65 -0.45 20.60 -0.45
C ASP A 65 0.27 19.42 0.23
N TRP A 66 -0.42 18.67 1.09
CA TRP A 66 0.13 17.57 1.88
C TRP A 66 1.19 17.97 2.92
N SER A 67 1.29 19.26 3.27
CA SER A 67 2.14 19.72 4.39
C SER A 67 1.75 19.14 5.75
N SER A 68 0.51 18.68 5.90
CA SER A 68 0.04 17.93 7.07
C SER A 68 -1.22 17.12 6.75
N TYR A 69 -1.59 16.18 7.62
CA TYR A 69 -2.85 15.44 7.51
C TYR A 69 -4.12 16.31 7.61
N LYS A 70 -3.99 17.60 7.95
CA LYS A 70 -5.09 18.57 7.92
C LYS A 70 -5.18 19.33 6.59
N ASN A 71 -4.11 19.31 5.79
CA ASN A 71 -4.01 20.02 4.52
C ASN A 71 -3.82 19.04 3.36
N VAL A 72 -4.80 18.13 3.22
CA VAL A 72 -4.78 17.08 2.19
C VAL A 72 -5.73 17.42 1.06
N LEU A 73 -5.41 16.94 -0.14
CA LEU A 73 -6.32 16.97 -1.28
C LEU A 73 -7.55 16.11 -0.98
N VAL A 74 -8.75 16.70 -1.01
CA VAL A 74 -10.02 16.00 -0.83
C VAL A 74 -10.79 15.99 -2.15
N LEU A 75 -11.17 14.80 -2.57
CA LEU A 75 -11.90 14.50 -3.80
C LEU A 75 -13.33 14.10 -3.48
N ARG A 76 -14.20 14.24 -4.47
CA ARG A 76 -15.57 13.75 -4.44
C ARG A 76 -15.99 13.23 -5.79
N VAL A 77 -16.94 12.29 -5.78
CA VAL A 77 -17.63 11.90 -7.01
C VAL A 77 -18.56 13.04 -7.46
N ARG A 78 -18.52 13.37 -8.76
CA ARG A 78 -19.37 14.39 -9.37
C ARG A 78 -20.84 14.02 -9.23
N ARG A 79 -21.70 15.04 -9.13
CA ARG A 79 -23.14 14.82 -9.06
C ARG A 79 -23.63 14.11 -10.34
N GLY A 80 -24.32 12.99 -10.18
CA GLY A 80 -24.83 12.19 -11.29
C GLY A 80 -23.82 11.21 -11.91
N ALA A 81 -22.53 11.32 -11.56
CA ALA A 81 -21.53 10.36 -12.02
C ALA A 81 -21.57 9.05 -11.22
N LYS A 82 -21.12 7.96 -11.84
CA LYS A 82 -20.91 6.67 -11.17
C LYS A 82 -19.41 6.36 -11.23
N LEU A 83 -18.81 6.18 -10.05
CA LEU A 83 -17.43 5.72 -9.96
C LEU A 83 -17.40 4.20 -10.18
N LYS A 84 -16.52 3.73 -11.06
CA LYS A 84 -16.30 2.32 -11.36
C LYS A 84 -14.83 1.97 -11.20
N ALA A 85 -14.54 0.73 -10.82
CA ALA A 85 -13.18 0.29 -10.59
C ALA A 85 -12.33 0.41 -11.87
N ASP A 86 -12.89 -0.02 -13.00
CA ASP A 86 -12.26 0.06 -14.33
C ASP A 86 -11.99 1.48 -14.86
N SER A 87 -12.43 2.50 -14.15
CA SER A 87 -12.10 3.90 -14.44
C SER A 87 -10.99 4.46 -13.54
N LEU A 88 -10.61 3.72 -12.49
CA LEU A 88 -9.52 4.07 -11.58
C LEU A 88 -8.22 3.46 -12.09
N ASP A 89 -7.12 4.15 -11.84
CA ASP A 89 -5.77 3.63 -12.04
C ASP A 89 -4.92 4.13 -10.86
N PHE A 90 -4.31 3.21 -10.12
CA PHE A 90 -3.44 3.54 -8.99
C PHE A 90 -1.96 3.51 -9.38
N GLY A 91 -1.65 3.27 -10.66
CA GLY A 91 -0.31 3.33 -11.23
C GLY A 91 0.59 2.15 -10.88
N ARG A 92 0.12 1.16 -10.11
CA ARG A 92 0.99 0.11 -9.57
C ARG A 92 1.43 -0.88 -10.63
N VAL A 93 0.58 -1.13 -11.62
CA VAL A 93 0.94 -1.99 -12.76
C VAL A 93 2.07 -1.35 -13.56
N ALA A 94 2.01 -0.04 -13.81
CA ALA A 94 3.05 0.68 -14.53
C ALA A 94 4.38 0.71 -13.74
N LEU A 95 4.32 1.01 -12.44
CA LEU A 95 5.50 0.97 -11.56
C LEU A 95 6.12 -0.44 -11.50
N PHE A 96 5.30 -1.49 -11.43
CA PHE A 96 5.78 -2.86 -11.51
C PHE A 96 6.50 -3.15 -12.84
N GLU A 97 5.94 -2.71 -13.97
CA GLU A 97 6.55 -2.93 -15.29
C GLU A 97 7.90 -2.23 -15.45
N GLU A 98 8.09 -1.10 -14.78
CA GLU A 98 9.37 -0.38 -14.74
C GLU A 98 10.39 -1.08 -13.83
N SER A 99 9.98 -1.43 -12.60
CA SER A 99 10.89 -1.92 -11.56
C SER A 99 11.21 -3.42 -11.65
N TYR A 100 10.29 -4.25 -12.13
CA TYR A 100 10.44 -5.71 -12.09
C TYR A 100 11.61 -6.25 -12.95
N PRO A 101 11.86 -5.75 -14.18
CA PRO A 101 13.05 -6.16 -14.94
C PRO A 101 14.37 -5.81 -14.23
N LEU A 102 14.42 -4.67 -13.54
CA LEU A 102 15.58 -4.27 -12.73
C LEU A 102 15.78 -5.22 -11.54
N PHE A 103 14.69 -5.58 -10.85
CA PHE A 103 14.71 -6.61 -9.81
C PHE A 103 15.29 -7.93 -10.34
N GLN A 104 14.82 -8.42 -11.50
CA GLN A 104 15.31 -9.69 -12.07
C GLN A 104 16.81 -9.65 -12.35
N LYS A 105 17.29 -8.57 -13.00
CA LYS A 105 18.71 -8.33 -13.25
C LYS A 105 19.53 -8.34 -11.95
N LEU A 106 19.07 -7.62 -10.93
CA LEU A 106 19.78 -7.52 -9.65
C LEU A 106 19.76 -8.83 -8.88
N ARG A 107 18.67 -9.59 -8.95
CA ARG A 107 18.57 -10.90 -8.33
C ARG A 107 19.60 -11.87 -8.90
N GLU A 108 19.82 -11.85 -10.21
CA GLU A 108 20.86 -12.63 -10.89
C GLU A 108 22.26 -12.15 -10.51
N GLU A 109 22.50 -10.83 -10.56
CA GLU A 109 23.79 -10.20 -10.24
C GLU A 109 24.26 -10.54 -8.80
N TYR A 110 23.34 -10.54 -7.84
CA TYR A 110 23.62 -10.85 -6.43
C TYR A 110 23.44 -12.33 -6.06
N GLN A 111 23.13 -13.19 -7.04
CA GLN A 111 22.96 -14.64 -6.87
C GLN A 111 21.93 -14.99 -5.78
N GLN A 112 20.74 -14.36 -5.83
CA GLN A 112 19.66 -14.51 -4.85
C GLN A 112 18.44 -15.25 -5.43
N PRO A 113 18.53 -16.53 -5.85
CA PRO A 113 17.47 -17.19 -6.62
C PRO A 113 16.12 -17.28 -5.91
N ASP A 114 16.11 -17.29 -4.56
CA ASP A 114 14.89 -17.41 -3.75
C ASP A 114 14.25 -16.05 -3.38
N LEU A 115 14.89 -14.94 -3.77
CA LEU A 115 14.39 -13.60 -3.50
C LEU A 115 13.15 -13.32 -4.34
N ALA A 116 12.08 -12.87 -3.70
CA ALA A 116 10.84 -12.49 -4.37
C ALA A 116 10.69 -10.97 -4.49
N TYR A 117 10.03 -10.50 -5.55
CA TYR A 117 9.71 -9.08 -5.67
C TYR A 117 8.61 -8.68 -4.68
N GLN A 118 8.75 -7.57 -3.98
CA GLN A 118 7.75 -7.04 -3.06
C GLN A 118 7.05 -5.83 -3.66
N VAL A 119 5.72 -5.90 -3.73
CA VAL A 119 4.88 -4.78 -4.18
C VAL A 119 4.09 -4.25 -3.00
N SER A 120 4.23 -2.95 -2.74
CA SER A 120 3.48 -2.24 -1.72
C SER A 120 2.08 -1.86 -2.21
N ILE A 121 1.06 -2.23 -1.45
CA ILE A 121 -0.35 -2.02 -1.78
C ILE A 121 -0.99 -1.22 -0.65
N ALA A 122 -1.26 0.05 -0.89
CA ALA A 122 -2.10 0.86 0.01
C ALA A 122 -3.48 0.20 0.18
N GLY A 123 -3.93 0.07 1.42
CA GLY A 123 -5.22 -0.52 1.74
C GLY A 123 -6.40 0.21 1.08
N ASP A 124 -7.45 -0.54 0.76
CA ASP A 124 -8.65 0.00 0.13
C ASP A 124 -9.35 1.06 1.00
N LEU A 125 -9.26 0.89 2.33
CA LEU A 125 -9.73 1.89 3.29
C LEU A 125 -8.86 3.14 3.29
N ASP A 126 -7.53 2.98 3.24
CA ASP A 126 -6.58 4.10 3.22
C ASP A 126 -6.84 5.00 2.01
N VAL A 127 -6.87 4.41 0.81
CA VAL A 127 -7.10 5.17 -0.43
C VAL A 127 -8.44 5.86 -0.38
N ALA A 128 -9.52 5.16 0.00
CA ALA A 128 -10.85 5.73 0.02
C ALA A 128 -11.03 6.83 1.07
N LEU A 129 -10.46 6.66 2.27
CA LEU A 129 -10.61 7.61 3.37
C LEU A 129 -9.74 8.85 3.18
N LEU A 130 -8.49 8.68 2.73
CA LEU A 130 -7.57 9.80 2.50
C LEU A 130 -7.92 10.59 1.24
N SER A 131 -8.49 9.95 0.22
CA SER A 131 -8.93 10.66 -0.99
C SER A 131 -10.29 11.34 -0.85
N MET A 132 -11.27 10.72 -0.20
CA MET A 132 -12.68 11.20 -0.22
C MET A 132 -13.30 11.45 1.15
N GLY A 133 -12.52 11.31 2.23
CA GLY A 133 -13.00 11.43 3.60
C GLY A 133 -13.98 10.32 4.00
N MET A 134 -14.51 10.41 5.23
CA MET A 134 -15.31 9.33 5.84
C MET A 134 -16.57 8.99 5.03
N GLN A 135 -17.31 10.00 4.57
CA GLN A 135 -18.53 9.78 3.80
C GLN A 135 -18.24 9.14 2.44
N GLY A 136 -17.15 9.58 1.78
CA GLY A 136 -16.69 9.00 0.53
C GLY A 136 -16.25 7.54 0.70
N ALA A 137 -15.46 7.25 1.73
CA ALA A 137 -15.02 5.90 2.05
C ALA A 137 -16.19 4.95 2.31
N LEU A 138 -17.17 5.35 3.12
CA LEU A 138 -18.37 4.55 3.39
C LEU A 138 -19.15 4.22 2.11
N ARG A 139 -19.17 5.13 1.13
CA ARG A 139 -19.94 4.98 -0.10
C ARG A 139 -19.19 4.27 -1.22
N HIS A 140 -17.88 4.43 -1.30
CA HIS A 140 -17.09 4.08 -2.47
C HIS A 140 -15.96 3.09 -2.21
N ARG A 141 -15.67 2.71 -0.95
CA ARG A 141 -14.58 1.77 -0.61
C ARG A 141 -14.56 0.50 -1.46
N SER A 142 -15.72 -0.09 -1.77
CA SER A 142 -15.78 -1.30 -2.60
C SER A 142 -15.21 -1.10 -4.01
N VAL A 143 -15.32 0.10 -4.56
CA VAL A 143 -14.75 0.43 -5.88
C VAL A 143 -13.22 0.47 -5.82
N PHE A 144 -12.67 1.03 -4.75
CA PHE A 144 -11.22 1.03 -4.51
C PHE A 144 -10.68 -0.38 -4.25
N ALA A 145 -11.44 -1.20 -3.51
CA ALA A 145 -11.10 -2.61 -3.29
C ALA A 145 -11.07 -3.40 -4.60
N GLU A 146 -12.10 -3.24 -5.46
CA GLU A 146 -12.17 -3.90 -6.75
C GLU A 146 -10.99 -3.52 -7.66
N GLU A 147 -10.62 -2.24 -7.70
CA GLU A 147 -9.44 -1.82 -8.47
C GLU A 147 -8.13 -2.35 -7.87
N THR A 148 -8.00 -2.37 -6.54
CA THR A 148 -6.84 -2.97 -5.88
C THR A 148 -6.67 -4.44 -6.29
N ILE A 149 -7.76 -5.20 -6.36
CA ILE A 149 -7.75 -6.59 -6.83
C ILE A 149 -7.41 -6.70 -8.32
N ARG A 150 -7.84 -5.76 -9.16
CA ARG A 150 -7.48 -5.72 -10.58
C ARG A 150 -5.98 -5.53 -10.77
N GLU A 151 -5.35 -4.59 -10.07
CA GLU A 151 -3.90 -4.40 -10.13
C GLU A 151 -3.14 -5.60 -9.59
N ILE A 152 -3.54 -6.16 -8.44
CA ILE A 152 -2.93 -7.38 -7.87
C ILE A 152 -2.97 -8.52 -8.90
N ARG A 153 -4.12 -8.75 -9.55
CA ARG A 153 -4.26 -9.80 -10.56
C ARG A 153 -3.36 -9.55 -11.77
N ALA A 154 -3.29 -8.30 -12.25
CA ALA A 154 -2.46 -7.93 -13.39
C ALA A 154 -0.96 -8.17 -13.08
N ILE A 155 -0.50 -7.71 -11.91
CA ILE A 155 0.88 -7.88 -11.45
C ILE A 155 1.21 -9.35 -11.24
N GLN A 156 0.36 -10.10 -10.53
CA GLN A 156 0.60 -11.53 -10.27
C GLN A 156 0.72 -12.32 -11.58
N THR A 157 -0.11 -12.01 -12.58
CA THR A 157 -0.06 -12.64 -13.90
C THR A 157 1.25 -12.34 -14.60
N LYS A 158 1.69 -11.07 -14.61
CA LYS A 158 2.94 -10.64 -15.26
C LYS A 158 4.20 -11.17 -14.54
N ALA A 159 4.15 -11.25 -13.22
CA ALA A 159 5.24 -11.78 -12.39
C ALA A 159 5.29 -13.32 -12.38
N HIS A 160 4.31 -14.01 -12.97
CA HIS A 160 4.18 -15.47 -12.89
C HIS A 160 4.25 -16.02 -11.45
N GLY A 161 3.70 -15.28 -10.49
CA GLY A 161 3.72 -15.63 -9.06
C GLY A 161 5.00 -15.27 -8.30
N ASP A 162 6.01 -14.71 -8.97
CA ASP A 162 7.29 -14.27 -8.39
C ASP A 162 7.19 -12.92 -7.64
N VAL A 163 6.09 -12.75 -6.92
CA VAL A 163 5.76 -11.51 -6.20
C VAL A 163 5.14 -11.82 -4.84
N VAL A 164 5.36 -10.93 -3.88
CA VAL A 164 4.68 -10.85 -2.59
C VAL A 164 4.07 -9.46 -2.49
N PHE A 165 2.80 -9.38 -2.11
CA PHE A 165 2.11 -8.10 -1.93
C PHE A 165 2.10 -7.72 -0.46
N GLN A 166 2.63 -6.55 -0.12
CA GLN A 166 2.55 -5.99 1.23
C GLN A 166 1.36 -5.06 1.34
N LEU A 167 0.36 -5.43 2.14
CA LEU A 167 -0.78 -4.55 2.44
C LEU A 167 -0.38 -3.52 3.49
N GLU A 168 -0.40 -2.25 3.11
CA GLU A 168 -0.14 -1.08 3.95
C GLU A 168 -1.45 -0.60 4.58
N LEU A 169 -1.61 -0.77 5.91
CA LEU A 169 -2.89 -0.53 6.60
C LEU A 169 -2.80 0.46 7.79
N PRO A 170 -2.24 1.67 7.62
CA PRO A 170 -2.13 2.62 8.73
C PRO A 170 -3.48 3.12 9.25
N ILE A 171 -4.48 3.33 8.39
CA ILE A 171 -5.80 3.80 8.84
C ILE A 171 -6.44 2.74 9.75
N GLU A 172 -6.39 1.46 9.39
CA GLU A 172 -6.90 0.37 10.22
C GLU A 172 -6.27 0.39 11.62
N LEU A 173 -4.93 0.48 11.71
CA LEU A 173 -4.25 0.50 13.01
C LEU A 173 -4.61 1.75 13.81
N VAL A 174 -4.63 2.92 13.18
CA VAL A 174 -5.00 4.18 13.84
C VAL A 174 -6.45 4.14 14.36
N LEU A 175 -7.37 3.51 13.62
CA LEU A 175 -8.74 3.34 14.08
C LEU A 175 -8.81 2.44 15.31
N VAL A 176 -8.13 1.29 15.31
CA VAL A 176 -8.09 0.38 16.48
C VAL A 176 -7.51 1.10 17.70
N THR A 177 -6.38 1.78 17.55
CA THR A 177 -5.67 2.42 18.67
C THR A 177 -6.45 3.58 19.29
N LYS A 178 -7.34 4.23 18.53
CA LYS A 178 -8.24 5.30 19.02
C LYS A 178 -9.49 4.78 19.73
N MET A 179 -9.83 3.50 19.61
CA MET A 179 -11.01 2.93 20.28
C MET A 179 -10.81 2.78 21.79
N PRO A 180 -11.88 2.91 22.60
CA PRO A 180 -11.88 2.47 23.99
C PRO A 180 -11.42 1.01 24.10
N GLY A 181 -10.65 0.66 25.14
CA GLY A 181 -10.02 -0.67 25.28
C GLY A 181 -11.01 -1.83 25.15
N PHE A 182 -12.21 -1.71 25.73
CA PHE A 182 -13.25 -2.73 25.65
C PHE A 182 -13.81 -2.96 24.22
N LEU A 183 -13.59 -2.03 23.28
CA LEU A 183 -13.99 -2.16 21.87
C LEU A 183 -12.86 -2.57 20.95
N GLN A 184 -11.59 -2.45 21.37
CA GLN A 184 -10.43 -2.65 20.50
C GLN A 184 -10.43 -4.04 19.84
N SER A 185 -10.68 -5.11 20.61
CA SER A 185 -10.73 -6.47 20.06
C SER A 185 -11.89 -6.68 19.09
N ALA A 186 -13.02 -6.01 19.29
CA ALA A 186 -14.16 -6.11 18.38
C ALA A 186 -13.87 -5.40 17.06
N VAL A 187 -13.31 -4.18 17.13
CA VAL A 187 -12.95 -3.37 15.96
C VAL A 187 -11.79 -4.00 15.19
N SER A 188 -10.76 -4.52 15.87
CA SER A 188 -9.64 -5.21 15.20
C SER A 188 -10.13 -6.44 14.44
N ARG A 189 -10.99 -7.27 15.03
CA ARG A 189 -11.59 -8.43 14.35
C ARG A 189 -12.47 -8.01 13.17
N PHE A 190 -13.18 -6.89 13.28
CA PHE A 190 -14.00 -6.37 12.19
C PHE A 190 -13.14 -5.91 11.01
N LEU A 191 -12.09 -5.12 11.26
CA LEU A 191 -11.18 -4.64 10.23
C LEU A 191 -10.37 -5.77 9.61
N ALA A 192 -9.85 -6.71 10.42
CA ALA A 192 -9.17 -7.91 9.93
C ALA A 192 -10.08 -8.73 9.00
N ARG A 193 -11.38 -8.87 9.31
CA ARG A 193 -12.34 -9.53 8.41
C ARG A 193 -12.50 -8.82 7.07
N LYS A 194 -12.36 -7.49 7.02
CA LYS A 194 -12.39 -6.71 5.76
C LYS A 194 -11.13 -6.93 4.95
N VAL A 195 -9.96 -6.86 5.58
CA VAL A 195 -8.66 -7.18 4.95
C VAL A 195 -8.66 -8.61 4.40
N LEU A 196 -9.12 -9.58 5.19
CA LEU A 196 -9.22 -10.98 4.74
C LEU A 196 -10.20 -11.17 3.58
N ARG A 197 -11.22 -10.31 3.44
CA ARG A 197 -12.12 -10.36 2.27
C ARG A 197 -11.38 -9.92 1.01
N LEU A 198 -10.60 -8.83 1.08
CA LEU A 198 -9.74 -8.39 0.00
C LEU A 198 -8.76 -9.51 -0.41
N VAL A 199 -8.04 -10.08 0.56
CA VAL A 199 -7.10 -11.20 0.31
C VAL A 199 -7.79 -12.41 -0.34
N LYS A 200 -9.03 -12.73 0.02
CA LYS A 200 -9.79 -13.84 -0.57
C LYS A 200 -10.24 -13.59 -2.01
N GLU A 201 -10.35 -12.34 -2.43
CA GLU A 201 -10.73 -11.97 -3.80
C GLU A 201 -9.53 -11.95 -4.75
N ALA A 202 -8.30 -11.94 -4.21
CA ALA A 202 -7.09 -12.08 -4.99
C ALA A 202 -6.97 -13.50 -5.59
N PRO A 203 -6.25 -13.68 -6.71
CA PRO A 203 -6.17 -14.99 -7.33
C PRO A 203 -5.41 -16.01 -6.46
N ALA A 204 -5.72 -17.29 -6.65
CA ALA A 204 -5.11 -18.36 -5.86
C ALA A 204 -3.57 -18.34 -5.96
N GLY A 205 -2.90 -18.69 -4.86
CA GLY A 205 -1.44 -18.67 -4.77
C GLY A 205 -0.82 -17.28 -4.55
N THR A 206 -1.63 -16.20 -4.48
CA THR A 206 -1.11 -14.87 -4.12
C THR A 206 -0.53 -14.88 -2.71
N ARG A 207 0.70 -14.36 -2.55
CA ARG A 207 1.39 -14.24 -1.27
C ARG A 207 1.20 -12.83 -0.72
N PHE A 208 0.85 -12.72 0.56
CA PHE A 208 0.61 -11.44 1.23
C PHE A 208 1.46 -11.28 2.48
N GLY A 209 2.01 -10.08 2.66
CA GLY A 209 2.45 -9.53 3.95
C GLY A 209 1.46 -8.46 4.42
N VAL A 210 1.42 -8.22 5.72
CA VAL A 210 0.60 -7.13 6.30
C VAL A 210 1.53 -6.21 7.09
N HIS A 211 1.55 -4.94 6.71
CA HIS A 211 2.27 -3.90 7.41
C HIS A 211 1.28 -2.99 8.16
N LEU A 212 1.38 -3.01 9.49
CA LEU A 212 0.60 -2.17 10.38
C LEU A 212 1.51 -1.04 10.90
N CYS A 213 1.30 0.17 10.40
CA CYS A 213 2.03 1.36 10.83
C CYS A 213 1.08 2.47 11.31
N LEU A 214 1.62 3.58 11.77
CA LEU A 214 0.83 4.76 12.17
C LEU A 214 0.79 5.82 11.06
N GLY A 215 1.22 5.46 9.85
CA GLY A 215 1.48 6.40 8.75
C GLY A 215 2.71 7.27 9.00
N ASP A 216 3.24 7.84 7.93
CA ASP A 216 4.27 8.87 7.99
C ASP A 216 4.00 9.91 6.90
N LEU A 217 3.80 11.16 7.32
CA LEU A 217 3.77 12.32 6.44
C LEU A 217 4.77 13.34 6.98
N HIS A 218 5.90 13.50 6.29
CA HIS A 218 6.99 14.39 6.68
C HIS A 218 7.51 14.14 8.12
N ASN A 219 7.73 12.88 8.48
CA ASN A 219 8.12 12.41 9.82
C ASN A 219 7.05 12.66 10.90
N GLN A 220 5.79 12.78 10.49
CA GLN A 220 4.64 12.90 11.40
C GLN A 220 3.70 11.72 11.22
N ALA A 221 3.42 11.02 12.31
CA ALA A 221 2.44 9.93 12.32
C ALA A 221 0.99 10.44 12.31
N LEU A 222 0.10 9.71 11.65
CA LEU A 222 -1.34 9.98 11.61
C LEU A 222 -2.03 9.76 12.98
N GLY A 223 -1.44 8.90 13.80
CA GLY A 223 -1.93 8.58 15.13
C GLY A 223 -0.80 8.31 16.12
N ARG A 224 -1.17 8.19 17.39
CA ARG A 224 -0.28 7.76 18.47
C ARG A 224 -0.90 6.59 19.18
N MET A 225 -0.09 5.58 19.50
CA MET A 225 -0.50 4.52 20.40
C MET A 225 -0.47 5.03 21.84
N ARG A 226 -1.48 4.65 22.63
CA ARG A 226 -1.49 4.94 24.08
C ARG A 226 -0.53 4.04 24.86
N THR A 227 -0.23 2.86 24.33
CA THR A 227 0.64 1.85 24.92
C THR A 227 1.26 1.00 23.82
N THR A 228 2.46 0.47 24.07
CA THR A 228 3.13 -0.56 23.24
C THR A 228 3.03 -1.95 23.86
N ALA A 229 2.27 -2.11 24.96
CA ALA A 229 2.03 -3.39 25.58
C ALA A 229 1.28 -4.32 24.60
N PRO A 230 1.61 -5.63 24.56
CA PRO A 230 0.87 -6.60 23.77
C PRO A 230 -0.59 -6.71 24.26
N TRP A 231 -1.52 -6.88 23.32
CA TRP A 231 -2.98 -6.97 23.53
C TRP A 231 -3.46 -8.42 23.64
#